data_AF-A0A2E0IC83-F1
#
_entry.id   AF-A0A2E0IC83-F1
#
_cell.length_a   1.000
_cell.length_b   1.000
_cell.length_c   1.000
_cell.angle_alpha   90.00
_cell.angle_beta   90.00
_cell.angle_gamma   90.00
#
_symmetry.space_group_name_H-M   'P 1'
#
loop_
_entity.id
_entity.type
_entity.pdbx_description
1 polymer ?
#
loop_
_entity_poly.entity_id
_entity_poly.type
_entity_poly.pdbx_seq_one_letter_code
_entity_poly.pdbx_strand_id
1 'polypeptide(L)'
;MAYFQNFETLVYDVVGDGNPKLFTHLLRRVKINDLVKDNVLLFDFYQVKPGEKPEDVAFDFYGSAELHWLVLYANNIVDRYHQWPMSVRAFEEYLSEKYANPLATHHFEISQKSGDTTVKINIGLDSTGHSGDTVSAVTNREYEENLQTEYSKIRLVRKEFVNQIRKELRTLLQSDG
;
A
#
# COMPACT_ATOMS: atom_id res chain seq x y z
N MET A 1 -3.34 32.63 -2.16
CA MET A 1 -3.12 32.13 -3.54
C MET A 1 -1.75 31.47 -3.62
N ALA A 2 -1.77 30.20 -4.06
CA ALA A 2 -0.72 29.37 -4.68
C ALA A 2 0.71 29.33 -4.09
N TYR A 3 1.09 28.16 -3.55
CA TYR A 3 2.49 27.72 -3.50
C TYR A 3 2.66 26.19 -3.62
N PHE A 4 1.74 25.52 -4.33
CA PHE A 4 2.02 24.23 -4.96
C PHE A 4 2.29 24.50 -6.43
N GLN A 5 3.49 24.98 -6.76
CA GLN A 5 3.97 24.90 -8.13
C GLN A 5 5.32 24.18 -8.12
N ASN A 6 5.19 22.89 -8.42
CA ASN A 6 6.20 21.91 -8.79
C ASN A 6 6.92 21.22 -7.62
N PHE A 7 6.40 20.01 -7.36
CA PHE A 7 6.91 18.90 -6.54
C PHE A 7 6.43 18.86 -5.08
N GLU A 8 5.62 17.84 -4.75
CA GLU A 8 5.01 17.59 -3.45
C GLU A 8 6.06 17.19 -2.39
N THR A 9 6.51 18.17 -1.59
CA THR A 9 7.20 17.91 -0.32
C THR A 9 6.18 17.52 0.75
N LEU A 10 6.15 16.23 1.11
CA LEU A 10 5.47 15.76 2.32
C LEU A 10 6.22 16.28 3.56
N VAL A 11 5.57 17.14 4.34
CA VAL A 11 6.08 17.66 5.62
C VAL A 11 5.46 16.81 6.73
N TYR A 12 6.26 16.02 7.44
CA TYR A 12 5.81 15.24 8.59
C TYR A 12 6.75 15.41 9.79
N ASP A 13 6.21 15.67 10.97
CA ASP A 13 6.96 15.77 12.22
C ASP A 13 7.14 14.37 12.82
N VAL A 14 8.32 13.78 12.60
CA VAL A 14 8.67 12.42 13.09
C VAL A 14 9.04 12.41 14.58
N VAL A 15 9.22 13.56 15.20
CA VAL A 15 9.77 13.69 16.56
C VAL A 15 8.69 14.12 17.57
N GLY A 16 7.58 14.69 17.10
CA GLY A 16 6.50 15.20 17.94
C GLY A 16 6.93 16.41 18.76
N ASP A 17 7.92 17.17 18.28
CA ASP A 17 8.49 18.35 18.95
C ASP A 17 7.95 19.68 18.40
N GLY A 18 7.01 19.63 17.45
CA GLY A 18 6.35 20.80 16.89
C GLY A 18 7.24 21.58 15.90
N ASN A 19 8.40 21.03 15.52
CA ASN A 19 9.27 21.61 14.49
C ASN A 19 9.23 20.71 13.23
N PRO A 20 8.43 21.06 12.21
CA PRO A 20 8.39 20.31 10.97
C PRO A 20 9.76 20.36 10.28
N LYS A 21 10.52 19.27 10.37
CA LYS A 21 11.80 19.14 9.67
C LYS A 21 11.55 18.65 8.26
N LEU A 22 11.93 19.50 7.31
CA LEU A 22 12.23 19.23 5.91
C LEU A 22 12.56 17.74 5.66
N PHE A 23 11.59 16.98 5.15
CA PHE A 23 11.77 15.62 4.62
C PHE A 23 12.45 15.72 3.24
N THR A 24 13.55 16.46 3.19
CA THR A 24 14.17 16.92 1.96
C THR A 24 15.04 15.80 1.44
N HIS A 25 14.42 15.02 0.56
CA HIS A 25 15.04 14.02 -0.30
C HIS A 25 15.65 12.86 0.47
N LEU A 26 15.40 11.63 0.02
CA LEU A 26 16.25 10.50 0.35
C LEU A 26 16.15 10.08 1.83
N LEU A 27 15.12 9.29 2.15
CA LEU A 27 15.49 7.98 2.67
C LEU A 27 16.50 7.42 1.68
N ARG A 28 17.77 7.60 2.02
CA ARG A 28 18.98 6.99 1.51
C ARG A 28 18.62 5.57 1.07
N ARG A 29 18.10 5.44 -0.15
CA ARG A 29 17.26 4.33 -0.69
C ARG A 29 17.97 2.97 -0.67
N VAL A 30 19.21 2.97 -0.23
CA VAL A 30 20.14 1.86 -0.26
C VAL A 30 20.30 1.25 1.13
N LYS A 31 20.40 2.02 2.23
CA LYS A 31 20.83 1.43 3.52
C LYS A 31 19.73 0.77 4.36
N ILE A 32 18.51 1.32 4.41
CA ILE A 32 17.40 0.67 5.14
C ILE A 32 16.84 -0.51 4.31
N ASN A 33 16.84 -0.39 2.98
CA ASN A 33 16.43 -1.48 2.10
C ASN A 33 17.28 -2.73 2.28
N ASP A 34 18.61 -2.60 2.39
CA ASP A 34 19.52 -3.75 2.57
C ASP A 34 19.32 -4.49 3.91
N LEU A 35 18.83 -3.80 4.95
CA LEU A 35 18.54 -4.41 6.26
C LEU A 35 17.15 -5.04 6.35
N VAL A 36 16.18 -4.55 5.57
CA VAL A 36 14.75 -4.79 5.80
C VAL A 36 14.08 -5.58 4.67
N LYS A 37 14.57 -5.54 3.42
CA LYS A 37 13.83 -6.12 2.28
C LYS A 37 13.79 -7.64 2.20
N ASP A 38 14.85 -8.34 2.61
CA ASP A 38 14.99 -9.76 2.29
C ASP A 38 14.84 -10.71 3.49
N ASN A 39 14.59 -10.16 4.68
CA ASN A 39 14.46 -10.97 5.88
C ASN A 39 13.01 -10.98 6.36
N VAL A 40 12.21 -11.91 5.81
CA VAL A 40 10.79 -12.13 6.17
C VAL A 40 10.58 -12.27 7.69
N LEU A 41 11.61 -12.69 8.42
CA LEU A 41 11.64 -12.78 9.89
C LEU A 41 11.47 -11.43 10.61
N LEU A 42 11.58 -10.30 9.90
CA LEU A 42 11.46 -8.95 10.45
C LEU A 42 10.04 -8.41 10.44
N PHE A 43 9.11 -9.12 9.81
CA PHE A 43 7.74 -8.65 9.62
C PHE A 43 6.71 -9.55 10.29
N ASP A 44 5.67 -8.91 10.77
CA ASP A 44 4.37 -9.53 11.04
C ASP A 44 3.39 -9.11 9.96
N PHE A 45 2.45 -9.99 9.63
CA PHE A 45 1.42 -9.72 8.64
C PHE A 45 0.15 -9.26 9.33
N TYR A 46 -0.48 -8.22 8.79
CA TYR A 46 -1.71 -7.68 9.31
C TYR A 46 -2.71 -7.46 8.17
N GLN A 47 -3.98 -7.71 8.44
CA GLN A 47 -5.06 -7.44 7.52
C GLN A 47 -5.84 -6.22 8.01
N VAL A 48 -5.68 -5.11 7.28
CA VAL A 48 -6.32 -3.83 7.57
C VAL A 48 -7.83 -3.95 7.34
N LYS A 49 -8.62 -3.43 8.28
CA LYS A 49 -10.07 -3.40 8.17
C LYS A 49 -10.51 -2.27 7.24
N PRO A 50 -11.64 -2.42 6.52
CA PRO A 50 -12.16 -1.34 5.68
C PRO A 50 -12.34 -0.04 6.47
N GLY A 51 -11.67 1.03 6.01
CA GLY A 51 -11.72 2.36 6.63
C GLY A 51 -10.77 2.60 7.80
N GLU A 52 -10.03 1.59 8.25
CA GLU A 52 -8.95 1.74 9.24
C GLU A 52 -7.81 2.57 8.64
N LYS A 53 -7.27 3.52 9.38
CA LYS A 53 -6.19 4.39 8.90
C LYS A 53 -4.81 3.81 9.27
N PRO A 54 -3.74 4.15 8.54
CA PRO A 54 -2.37 3.79 8.94
C PRO A 54 -2.02 4.21 10.38
N GLU A 55 -2.56 5.34 10.85
CA GLU A 55 -2.42 5.83 12.22
C GLU A 55 -3.08 4.89 13.24
N ASP A 56 -4.27 4.38 12.92
CA ASP A 56 -5.00 3.44 13.79
C ASP A 56 -4.22 2.13 13.89
N VAL A 57 -3.76 1.59 12.76
CA VAL A 57 -2.92 0.38 12.72
C VAL A 57 -1.64 0.57 13.53
N ALA A 58 -0.98 1.72 13.40
CA ALA A 58 0.25 2.00 14.12
C ALA A 58 0.02 2.17 15.63
N PHE A 59 -1.11 2.77 16.01
CA PHE A 59 -1.49 2.85 17.42
C PHE A 59 -1.77 1.47 18.00
N ASP A 60 -2.56 0.64 17.32
CA ASP A 60 -2.92 -0.70 17.78
C ASP A 60 -1.71 -1.63 17.84
N PHE A 61 -0.84 -1.57 16.83
CA PHE A 61 0.33 -2.43 16.76
C PHE A 61 1.51 -1.89 17.58
N TYR A 62 1.90 -0.63 17.44
CA TYR A 62 3.10 -0.09 18.11
C TYR A 62 2.83 0.66 19.42
N GLY A 63 1.56 0.93 19.75
CA GLY A 63 1.19 1.79 20.87
C GLY A 63 1.38 3.29 20.59
N SER A 64 1.60 3.68 19.34
CA SER A 64 1.83 5.08 18.95
C SER A 64 1.41 5.34 17.51
N ALA A 65 0.43 6.23 17.32
CA ALA A 65 -0.05 6.65 16.00
C ALA A 65 1.03 7.35 15.15
N GLU A 66 2.01 7.98 15.82
CA GLU A 66 3.16 8.66 15.17
C GLU A 66 4.04 7.70 14.35
N LEU A 67 3.91 6.38 14.55
CA LEU A 67 4.66 5.37 13.81
C LEU A 67 3.98 4.92 12.50
N HIS A 68 2.88 5.55 12.08
CA HIS A 68 2.19 5.22 10.82
C HIS A 68 3.11 5.33 9.59
N TRP A 69 4.11 6.22 9.59
CA TRP A 69 5.09 6.32 8.50
C TRP A 69 5.90 5.02 8.33
N LEU A 70 6.15 4.28 9.41
CA LEU A 70 6.85 3.00 9.36
C LEU A 70 5.97 1.93 8.71
N VAL A 71 4.66 1.97 8.96
CA VAL A 71 3.66 1.12 8.30
C VAL A 71 3.67 1.38 6.79
N LEU A 72 3.58 2.64 6.39
CA LEU A 72 3.59 3.03 4.97
C LEU A 72 4.91 2.63 4.30
N TYR A 73 6.04 2.91 4.96
CA TYR A 73 7.37 2.59 4.45
C TYR A 73 7.59 1.07 4.27
N ALA A 74 7.20 0.26 5.25
CA ALA A 74 7.34 -1.20 5.18
C ALA A 74 6.58 -1.83 4.00
N ASN A 75 5.52 -1.16 3.53
CA ASN A 75 4.69 -1.61 2.42
C ASN A 75 4.98 -0.89 1.10
N ASN A 76 6.02 -0.04 1.05
CA ASN A 76 6.34 0.81 -0.09
C ASN A 76 5.15 1.66 -0.57
N ILE A 77 4.32 2.13 0.37
CA ILE A 77 3.17 2.97 0.07
C ILE A 77 3.65 4.41 0.01
N VAL A 78 3.50 5.02 -1.16
CA VAL A 78 3.84 6.44 -1.41
C VAL A 78 2.58 7.26 -1.48
N ASP A 79 1.53 6.71 -2.10
CA ASP A 79 0.23 7.34 -2.23
C ASP A 79 -0.79 6.63 -1.33
N ARG A 80 -0.99 7.18 -0.13
CA ARG A 80 -1.97 6.66 0.82
C ARG A 80 -3.39 6.69 0.26
N TYR A 81 -3.75 7.65 -0.59
CA TYR A 81 -5.13 7.81 -1.04
C TYR A 81 -5.55 6.69 -2.00
N HIS A 82 -4.62 6.17 -2.79
CA HIS A 82 -4.91 5.14 -3.80
C HIS A 82 -4.37 3.74 -3.45
N GLN A 83 -3.40 3.63 -2.54
CA GLN A 83 -2.75 2.36 -2.18
C GLN A 83 -3.11 1.86 -0.78
N TRP A 84 -4.11 2.47 -0.13
CA TRP A 84 -4.61 2.07 1.18
C TRP A 84 -6.09 1.65 1.10
N PRO A 85 -6.54 0.68 1.93
CA PRO A 85 -7.93 0.25 1.95
C PRO A 85 -8.90 1.39 2.26
N MET A 86 -9.93 1.50 1.42
CA MET A 86 -11.01 2.45 1.60
C MET A 86 -12.06 1.91 2.58
N SER A 87 -12.86 2.82 3.15
CA SER A 87 -14.10 2.41 3.81
C SER A 87 -15.11 1.94 2.77
N VAL A 88 -16.08 1.11 3.19
CA VAL A 88 -17.15 0.63 2.30
C VAL A 88 -17.86 1.79 1.61
N ARG A 89 -18.16 2.86 2.33
CA ARG A 89 -18.81 4.05 1.77
C ARG A 89 -17.94 4.75 0.73
N ALA A 90 -16.67 5.02 1.06
CA ALA A 90 -15.75 5.69 0.15
C ALA A 90 -15.49 4.85 -1.11
N PHE A 91 -15.49 3.52 -0.97
CA PHE A 91 -15.35 2.60 -2.09
C PHE A 91 -16.54 2.68 -3.06
N GLU A 92 -17.78 2.72 -2.56
CA GLU A 92 -18.96 2.90 -3.41
C GLU A 92 -18.96 4.25 -4.12
N GLU A 93 -18.55 5.32 -3.43
CA GLU A 93 -18.40 6.66 -4.03
C GLU A 93 -17.34 6.63 -5.15
N TYR A 94 -16.16 6.06 -4.88
CA TYR A 94 -15.08 5.90 -5.87
C TYR A 94 -15.52 5.09 -7.10
N LEU A 95 -16.24 3.97 -6.91
CA LEU A 95 -16.75 3.17 -8.04
C LEU A 95 -17.72 3.97 -8.91
N SER A 96 -18.61 4.74 -8.29
CA SER A 96 -19.60 5.56 -9.00
C SER A 96 -18.97 6.73 -9.77
N GLU A 97 -17.86 7.27 -9.28
CA GLU A 97 -17.13 8.36 -9.93
C GLU A 97 -16.24 7.84 -11.07
N LYS A 98 -15.56 6.72 -10.85
CA LYS A 98 -14.61 6.15 -11.81
C LYS A 98 -15.29 5.44 -12.98
N TYR A 99 -16.41 4.76 -12.74
CA TYR A 99 -17.06 3.92 -13.74
C TYR A 99 -18.50 4.35 -14.01
N ALA A 100 -18.82 4.56 -15.28
CA ALA A 100 -20.22 4.75 -15.71
C ALA A 100 -21.10 3.51 -15.43
N ASN A 101 -20.51 2.32 -15.46
CA ASN A 101 -21.16 1.07 -15.07
C ASN A 101 -20.18 0.17 -14.29
N PRO A 102 -20.29 0.09 -12.95
CA PRO A 102 -19.45 -0.79 -12.13
C PRO A 102 -19.62 -2.29 -12.42
N LEU A 103 -20.73 -2.70 -13.04
CA LEU A 103 -21.02 -4.09 -13.40
C LEU A 103 -20.58 -4.43 -14.84
N ALA A 104 -20.03 -3.47 -15.58
CA ALA A 104 -19.45 -3.75 -16.90
C ALA A 104 -18.18 -4.59 -16.76
N THR A 105 -17.91 -5.42 -17.78
CA THR A 105 -16.69 -6.22 -17.86
C THR A 105 -15.46 -5.33 -17.91
N HIS A 106 -14.55 -5.53 -16.96
CA HIS A 106 -13.23 -4.91 -16.94
C HIS A 106 -12.23 -5.72 -17.77
N HIS A 107 -12.24 -7.05 -17.66
CA HIS A 107 -11.38 -7.95 -18.42
C HIS A 107 -11.90 -9.39 -18.33
N PHE A 108 -11.27 -10.29 -19.08
CA PHE A 108 -11.48 -11.73 -19.00
C PHE A 108 -10.28 -12.42 -18.38
N GLU A 109 -10.55 -13.52 -17.68
CA GLU A 109 -9.55 -14.40 -17.10
C GLU A 109 -9.78 -15.84 -17.54
N ILE A 110 -8.70 -16.62 -17.64
CA ILE A 110 -8.75 -18.07 -17.84
C ILE A 110 -8.11 -18.78 -16.66
N SER A 111 -8.61 -19.97 -16.34
CA SER A 111 -7.92 -20.85 -15.38
C SER A 111 -6.68 -21.48 -16.01
N GLN A 112 -5.58 -21.53 -15.26
CA GLN A 112 -4.39 -22.25 -15.65
C GLN A 112 -4.71 -23.73 -15.91
N LYS A 113 -4.17 -24.32 -16.98
CA LYS A 113 -4.43 -25.72 -17.39
C LYS A 113 -3.48 -26.75 -16.79
N SER A 114 -2.37 -26.31 -16.21
CA SER A 114 -1.34 -27.19 -15.67
C SER A 114 -0.77 -26.58 -14.39
N GLY A 115 -0.53 -27.41 -13.38
CA GLY A 115 -0.19 -26.95 -12.03
C GLY A 115 -1.46 -26.67 -11.22
N ASP A 116 -1.48 -25.53 -10.53
CA ASP A 116 -2.61 -25.11 -9.71
C ASP A 116 -3.71 -24.48 -10.58
N THR A 117 -4.78 -25.25 -10.85
CA THR A 117 -5.90 -24.80 -11.69
C THR A 117 -6.77 -23.73 -11.04
N THR A 118 -6.51 -23.37 -9.79
CA THR A 118 -7.17 -22.23 -9.12
C THR A 118 -6.57 -20.89 -9.55
N VAL A 119 -5.37 -20.87 -10.13
CA VAL A 119 -4.74 -19.67 -10.65
C VAL A 119 -5.50 -19.15 -11.86
N LYS A 120 -5.90 -17.88 -11.78
CA LYS A 120 -6.53 -17.13 -12.87
C LYS A 120 -5.50 -16.29 -13.59
N ILE A 121 -5.55 -16.30 -14.91
CA ILE A 121 -4.67 -15.54 -15.81
C ILE A 121 -5.51 -14.52 -16.54
N ASN A 122 -5.22 -13.24 -16.33
CA ASN A 122 -5.84 -12.15 -17.05
C ASN A 122 -5.42 -12.19 -18.54
N ILE A 123 -6.40 -12.29 -19.43
CA ILE A 123 -6.23 -12.34 -20.89
C ILE A 123 -6.66 -11.04 -21.59
N GLY A 124 -7.00 -10.00 -20.83
CA GLY A 124 -7.37 -8.68 -21.35
C GLY A 124 -8.84 -8.55 -21.73
N LEU A 125 -9.14 -7.66 -22.67
CA LEU A 125 -10.51 -7.30 -23.07
C LEU A 125 -11.12 -8.23 -24.12
N ASP A 126 -10.29 -9.06 -24.75
CA ASP A 126 -10.71 -9.95 -25.83
C ASP A 126 -10.56 -11.41 -25.39
N SER A 127 -11.65 -12.16 -25.46
CA SER A 127 -11.65 -13.61 -25.20
C SER A 127 -11.58 -14.44 -26.48
N THR A 128 -11.50 -13.79 -27.64
CA THR A 128 -11.41 -14.48 -28.93
C THR A 128 -10.12 -15.30 -29.01
N GLY A 129 -10.25 -16.59 -29.34
CA GLY A 129 -9.13 -17.53 -29.36
C GLY A 129 -8.98 -18.40 -28.10
N HIS A 130 -9.77 -18.15 -27.05
CA HIS A 130 -9.79 -18.93 -25.81
C HIS A 130 -10.99 -19.88 -25.69
N SER A 131 -11.61 -20.27 -26.81
CA SER A 131 -12.82 -21.12 -26.84
C SER A 131 -12.62 -22.53 -26.25
N GLY A 132 -11.37 -22.97 -26.07
CA GLY A 132 -11.01 -24.23 -25.40
C GLY A 132 -10.66 -24.07 -23.91
N ASP A 133 -10.87 -22.89 -23.33
CA ASP A 133 -10.54 -22.53 -21.96
C ASP A 133 -11.82 -22.20 -21.16
N THR A 134 -11.78 -22.36 -19.84
CA THR A 134 -12.83 -21.82 -18.97
C THR A 134 -12.58 -20.32 -18.78
N VAL A 135 -13.22 -19.51 -19.62
CA VAL A 135 -13.16 -18.05 -19.56
C VAL A 135 -14.14 -17.53 -18.50
N SER A 136 -13.69 -16.60 -17.66
CA SER A 136 -14.50 -15.88 -16.67
C SER A 136 -14.38 -14.38 -16.92
N ALA A 137 -15.50 -13.65 -16.92
CA ALA A 137 -15.48 -12.20 -17.01
C ALA A 137 -15.33 -11.61 -15.60
N VAL A 138 -14.44 -10.65 -15.44
CA VAL A 138 -14.28 -9.86 -14.22
C VAL A 138 -14.88 -8.49 -14.46
N THR A 139 -15.78 -8.05 -13.59
CA THR A 139 -16.40 -6.72 -13.64
C THR A 139 -15.49 -5.64 -13.06
N ASN A 140 -15.78 -4.37 -13.37
CA ASN A 140 -15.06 -3.23 -12.79
C ASN A 140 -15.10 -3.26 -11.25
N ARG A 141 -16.26 -3.57 -10.66
CA ARG A 141 -16.41 -3.72 -9.21
C ARG A 141 -15.52 -4.83 -8.66
N GLU A 142 -15.59 -6.04 -9.21
CA GLU A 142 -14.79 -7.17 -8.74
C GLU A 142 -13.28 -6.89 -8.84
N TYR A 143 -12.85 -6.23 -9.92
CA TYR A 143 -11.46 -5.82 -10.09
C TYR A 143 -11.00 -4.89 -8.95
N GLU A 144 -11.79 -3.86 -8.63
CA GLU A 144 -11.44 -2.91 -7.58
C GLU A 144 -11.56 -3.52 -6.18
N GLU A 145 -12.52 -4.43 -5.94
CA GLU A 145 -12.66 -5.18 -4.68
C GLU A 145 -11.44 -6.09 -4.43
N ASN A 146 -10.92 -6.71 -5.50
CA ASN A 146 -9.68 -7.46 -5.44
C ASN A 146 -8.48 -6.56 -5.11
N LEU A 147 -8.40 -5.37 -5.70
CA LEU A 147 -7.36 -4.39 -5.34
C LEU A 147 -7.46 -3.96 -3.87
N GLN A 148 -8.67 -3.68 -3.36
CA GLN A 148 -8.88 -3.37 -1.94
C GLN A 148 -8.42 -4.50 -1.03
N THR A 149 -8.68 -5.75 -1.44
CA THR A 149 -8.23 -6.94 -0.71
C THR A 149 -6.70 -7.05 -0.71
N GLU A 150 -6.04 -6.76 -1.82
CA GLU A 150 -4.57 -6.74 -1.87
C GLU A 150 -3.98 -5.60 -1.04
N TYR A 151 -4.54 -4.38 -1.10
CA TYR A 151 -4.11 -3.26 -0.25
C TYR A 151 -4.33 -3.53 1.23
N SER A 152 -5.30 -4.36 1.60
CA SER A 152 -5.55 -4.71 3.01
C SER A 152 -4.45 -5.59 3.61
N LYS A 153 -3.69 -6.30 2.78
CA LYS A 153 -2.63 -7.21 3.22
C LYS A 153 -1.33 -6.45 3.37
N ILE A 154 -1.02 -6.05 4.59
CA ILE A 154 0.18 -5.26 4.89
C ILE A 154 1.19 -6.06 5.73
N ARG A 155 2.42 -5.59 5.68
CA ARG A 155 3.54 -6.03 6.50
C ARG A 155 3.86 -4.96 7.53
N LEU A 156 4.02 -5.36 8.78
CA LEU A 156 4.38 -4.51 9.89
C LEU A 156 5.77 -4.92 10.37
N VAL A 157 6.67 -3.95 10.53
CA VAL A 157 7.98 -4.22 11.14
C VAL A 157 7.76 -4.67 12.58
N ARG A 158 8.38 -5.77 13.01
CA ARG A 158 8.22 -6.23 14.39
C ARG A 158 8.73 -5.21 15.41
N LYS A 159 8.07 -5.15 16.57
CA LYS A 159 8.28 -4.10 17.57
C LYS A 159 9.73 -4.03 18.08
N GLU A 160 10.42 -5.16 18.14
CA GLU A 160 11.82 -5.27 18.56
C GLU A 160 12.79 -4.48 17.67
N PHE A 161 12.49 -4.29 16.38
CA PHE A 161 13.35 -3.57 15.44
C PHE A 161 13.06 -2.07 15.38
N VAL A 162 11.93 -1.60 15.92
CA VAL A 162 11.51 -0.19 15.86
C VAL A 162 12.54 0.73 16.51
N ASN A 163 13.08 0.32 17.67
CA ASN A 163 14.09 1.12 18.38
C ASN A 163 15.40 1.23 17.60
N GLN A 164 15.82 0.15 16.93
CA GLN A 164 17.01 0.16 16.08
C GLN A 164 16.80 1.10 14.88
N ILE A 165 15.66 0.98 14.18
CA ILE A 165 15.33 1.84 13.03
C ILE A 165 15.30 3.32 13.44
N ARG A 166 14.68 3.65 14.58
CA ARG A 166 14.68 5.02 15.12
C ARG A 166 16.09 5.54 15.36
N LYS A 167 16.98 4.73 15.94
CA LYS A 167 18.37 5.11 16.22
C LYS A 167 19.16 5.33 14.94
N GLU A 168 19.01 4.44 13.96
CA GLU A 168 19.66 4.57 12.66
C GLU A 168 19.17 5.84 11.94
N LEU A 169 17.85 6.06 11.90
CA LEU A 169 17.25 7.24 11.26
C LEU A 169 17.74 8.55 11.91
N ARG A 170 17.83 8.60 13.25
CA ARG A 170 18.42 9.75 13.96
C ARG A 170 19.88 9.98 13.59
N THR A 171 20.66 8.90 13.46
CA THR A 171 22.08 8.99 13.09
C THR A 171 22.24 9.51 11.66
N LEU A 172 21.39 9.05 10.73
CA LEU A 172 21.36 9.53 9.35
C LEU A 172 21.07 11.04 9.28
N LEU A 173 20.05 11.50 10.00
CA LEU A 173 19.68 12.91 10.04
C LEU A 173 20.74 13.83 10.67
N GLN A 174 21.56 13.30 11.58
CA GLN A 174 22.66 14.05 12.21
C GLN A 174 23.93 14.07 11.35
N SER A 175 24.14 13.07 10.48
CA SER A 175 25.34 13.00 9.63
C SER A 175 25.31 13.89 8.39
N ASP A 176 24.13 14.43 8.06
CA ASP A 176 23.90 15.26 6.87
C ASP A 176 23.70 16.75 7.22
N GLY A 177 24.10 17.18 8.42
CA GLY A 177 24.16 18.59 8.86
C GLY A 177 25.59 19.03 9.15
#